data_AF-A0A2D8VIM0-F1
#
_entry.id   AF-A0A2D8VIM0-F1
#
_cell.length_a   1.000
_cell.length_b   1.000
_cell.length_c   1.000
_cell.angle_alpha   90.00
_cell.angle_beta   90.00
_cell.angle_gamma   90.00
#
_symmetry.space_group_name_H-M   'P 1'
#
loop_
_entity.id
_entity.type
_entity.pdbx_description
1 polymer ?
#
loop_
_entity_poly.entity_id
_entity_poly.type
_entity_poly.pdbx_seq_one_letter_code
_entity_poly.pdbx_strand_id
1 'polypeptide(L)'
;DEDIVNDHIAFRTLNLEACNIHKQANYLSKFGYRVGGDYYFEQKKLNAIHLENENSNLPKIFLSELMLEKFSPELNDCFKNIVNSIDISEKDLFMGGRSWDIDFEIYKKLSEESEYASWLYVWGFCPNHFTVSINHLSAYQDITEVNDMLKMNGFTLNSSGGEVKGTQEELLEQSSIMADKMNVKFGAYEETVPSCYYEFAKRYPDSSGKTYQGFVTTSADKIFESTNK
;
A
#
# COMPACT_ATOMS: atom_id res chain seq x y z
N ASP A 1 11.06 -10.35 -23.90
CA ASP A 1 10.54 -9.39 -22.92
C ASP A 1 9.04 -9.59 -22.83
N GLU A 2 8.57 -9.88 -21.61
CA GLU A 2 7.14 -10.00 -21.30
C GLU A 2 6.67 -8.67 -20.69
N ASP A 3 5.57 -8.12 -21.20
CA ASP A 3 4.99 -6.90 -20.65
C ASP A 3 4.31 -7.21 -19.32
N ILE A 4 4.81 -6.62 -18.23
CA ILE A 4 4.24 -6.82 -16.89
C ILE A 4 3.00 -5.94 -16.72
N VAL A 5 1.84 -6.58 -16.51
CA VAL A 5 0.58 -5.90 -16.16
C VAL A 5 0.45 -5.83 -14.65
N ASN A 6 0.20 -4.62 -14.14
CA ASN A 6 -0.07 -4.41 -12.72
C ASN A 6 -1.55 -4.66 -12.41
N ASP A 7 -1.85 -5.47 -11.40
CA ASP A 7 -3.19 -5.61 -10.85
C ASP A 7 -3.64 -4.32 -10.16
N HIS A 8 -2.77 -3.79 -9.29
CA HIS A 8 -3.04 -2.56 -8.56
C HIS A 8 -1.76 -1.84 -8.08
N ILE A 9 -1.96 -0.61 -7.63
CA ILE A 9 -0.96 0.21 -6.94
C ILE A 9 -1.59 0.69 -5.63
N ALA A 10 -0.86 0.62 -4.53
CA ALA A 10 -1.35 1.09 -3.23
C ALA A 10 -0.67 2.37 -2.76
N PHE A 11 -1.44 3.25 -2.12
CA PHE A 11 -1.00 4.51 -1.54
C PHE A 11 -1.44 4.63 -0.08
N ARG A 12 -0.66 5.41 0.67
CA ARG A 12 -0.90 5.71 2.08
C ARG A 12 -1.11 7.20 2.29
N THR A 13 -2.05 7.58 3.14
CA THR A 13 -2.31 8.97 3.51
C THR A 13 -2.89 9.11 4.92
N LEU A 14 -3.35 10.32 5.25
CA LEU A 14 -3.94 10.71 6.52
C LEU A 14 -5.38 11.17 6.27
N ASN A 15 -6.26 10.99 7.24
CA ASN A 15 -7.64 11.47 7.17
C ASN A 15 -7.78 12.99 7.42
N LEU A 16 -6.86 13.78 6.83
CA LEU A 16 -6.87 15.24 6.88
C LEU A 16 -7.41 15.81 5.56
N GLU A 17 -8.20 16.88 5.64
CA GLU A 17 -8.82 17.53 4.46
C GLU A 17 -7.82 17.82 3.33
N ALA A 18 -6.59 18.19 3.67
CA ALA A 18 -5.54 18.51 2.72
C ALA A 18 -5.04 17.31 1.89
N CYS A 19 -5.19 16.07 2.36
CA CYS A 19 -4.56 14.88 1.74
C CYS A 19 -5.35 13.56 1.80
N ASN A 20 -6.58 13.55 2.34
CA ASN A 20 -7.39 12.34 2.53
C ASN A 20 -7.68 11.55 1.24
N ILE A 21 -8.17 10.31 1.40
CA ILE A 21 -8.44 9.41 0.27
C ILE A 21 -9.47 9.99 -0.70
N HIS A 22 -10.41 10.81 -0.24
CA HIS A 22 -11.41 11.43 -1.10
C HIS A 22 -10.82 12.50 -2.01
N LYS A 23 -9.86 13.30 -1.51
CA LYS A 23 -9.13 14.27 -2.36
C LYS A 23 -8.32 13.55 -3.43
N GLN A 24 -7.68 12.44 -3.08
CA GLN A 24 -6.95 11.58 -4.03
C GLN A 24 -7.89 10.94 -5.06
N ALA A 25 -9.01 10.36 -4.63
CA ALA A 25 -10.02 9.79 -5.52
C ALA A 25 -10.63 10.83 -6.46
N ASN A 26 -10.91 12.04 -5.97
CA ASN A 26 -11.40 13.15 -6.79
C ASN A 26 -10.40 13.54 -7.88
N TYR A 27 -9.11 13.59 -7.57
CA TYR A 27 -8.07 13.81 -8.58
C TYR A 27 -8.06 12.69 -9.63
N LEU A 28 -8.06 11.43 -9.20
CA LEU A 28 -8.01 10.27 -10.09
C LEU A 28 -9.27 10.11 -10.95
N SER A 29 -10.42 10.62 -10.50
CA SER A 29 -11.66 10.62 -11.30
C SER A 29 -11.51 11.35 -12.64
N LYS A 30 -10.62 12.35 -12.72
CA LYS A 30 -10.28 13.08 -13.96
C LYS A 30 -9.61 12.16 -15.00
N PHE A 31 -9.13 11.00 -14.58
CA PHE A 31 -8.46 9.98 -15.40
C PHE A 31 -9.31 8.71 -15.57
N GLY A 32 -10.62 8.78 -15.28
CA GLY A 32 -11.56 7.67 -15.51
C GLY A 32 -11.64 6.65 -14.36
N TYR A 33 -11.05 6.94 -13.20
CA TYR A 33 -11.18 6.10 -12.02
C TYR A 33 -12.48 6.35 -11.25
N ARG A 34 -13.06 5.29 -10.69
CA ARG A 34 -14.27 5.35 -9.85
C ARG A 34 -14.12 4.44 -8.64
N VAL A 35 -14.74 4.84 -7.51
CA VAL A 35 -14.76 4.02 -6.29
C VAL A 35 -15.46 2.69 -6.58
N GLY A 36 -14.78 1.58 -6.30
CA GLY A 36 -15.31 0.23 -6.44
C GLY A 36 -15.64 -0.45 -5.11
N GLY A 37 -15.12 0.07 -3.98
CA GLY A 37 -15.36 -0.52 -2.67
C GLY A 37 -14.70 0.27 -1.54
N ASP A 38 -15.22 0.04 -0.33
CA ASP A 38 -14.81 0.66 0.92
C ASP A 38 -14.40 -0.41 1.93
N TYR A 39 -13.36 -0.12 2.71
CA TYR A 39 -12.73 -1.07 3.64
C TYR A 39 -12.38 -0.39 4.96
N TYR A 40 -12.48 -1.15 6.05
CA TYR A 40 -12.11 -0.73 7.38
C TYR A 40 -11.18 -1.75 8.03
N PHE A 41 -10.05 -1.28 8.55
CA PHE A 41 -9.05 -2.10 9.24
C PHE A 41 -9.00 -1.69 10.71
N GLU A 42 -9.78 -2.37 11.54
CA GLU A 42 -9.96 -1.99 12.95
C GLU A 42 -8.64 -2.00 13.74
N GLN A 43 -7.83 -3.05 13.58
CA GLN A 43 -6.57 -3.19 14.34
C GLN A 43 -5.54 -2.13 13.94
N LYS A 44 -5.44 -1.83 12.64
CA LYS A 44 -4.52 -0.81 12.11
C LYS A 44 -5.09 0.61 12.12
N LYS A 45 -6.37 0.77 12.49
CA LYS A 45 -7.10 2.04 12.54
C LYS A 45 -7.04 2.78 11.20
N LEU A 46 -7.33 2.05 10.12
CA LEU A 46 -7.33 2.58 8.75
C LEU A 46 -8.72 2.51 8.12
N ASN A 47 -9.04 3.54 7.33
CA ASN A 47 -10.05 3.42 6.28
C ASN A 47 -9.33 3.23 4.95
N ALA A 48 -9.95 2.54 4.00
CA ALA A 48 -9.47 2.48 2.64
C ALA A 48 -10.60 2.41 1.63
N ILE A 49 -10.28 2.78 0.40
CA ILE A 49 -11.11 2.58 -0.78
C ILE A 49 -10.25 2.00 -1.88
N HIS A 50 -10.85 1.25 -2.79
CA HIS A 50 -10.22 0.96 -4.07
C HIS A 50 -10.94 1.67 -5.21
N LEU A 51 -10.17 2.02 -6.23
CA LEU A 51 -10.65 2.63 -7.44
C LEU A 51 -10.40 1.71 -8.63
N GLU A 52 -11.40 1.60 -9.51
CA GLU A 52 -11.35 0.86 -10.77
C GLU A 52 -11.37 1.84 -11.94
N ASN A 53 -10.78 1.46 -13.07
CA ASN A 53 -10.80 2.25 -14.30
C ASN A 53 -11.67 1.56 -15.36
N GLU A 54 -12.34 2.36 -16.21
CA GLU A 54 -13.08 1.83 -17.36
C GLU A 54 -12.18 1.08 -18.35
N ASN A 55 -10.89 1.44 -18.42
CA ASN A 55 -9.87 0.68 -19.13
C ASN A 55 -9.29 -0.43 -18.22
N SER A 56 -9.65 -1.69 -18.51
CA SER A 56 -9.21 -2.86 -17.74
C SER A 56 -7.71 -3.15 -17.78
N ASN A 57 -6.95 -2.50 -18.68
CA ASN A 57 -5.49 -2.64 -18.74
C ASN A 57 -4.77 -1.69 -17.77
N LEU A 58 -5.49 -0.73 -17.17
CA LEU A 58 -4.93 0.13 -16.13
C LEU A 58 -5.06 -0.53 -14.76
N PRO A 59 -4.06 -0.37 -13.89
CA PRO A 59 -4.11 -0.96 -12.55
C PRO A 59 -5.24 -0.33 -11.74
N LYS A 60 -5.81 -1.12 -10.83
CA LYS A 60 -6.65 -0.57 -9.76
C LYS A 60 -5.79 0.30 -8.85
N ILE A 61 -6.42 1.21 -8.11
CA ILE A 61 -5.71 2.04 -7.13
C ILE A 61 -6.29 1.77 -5.75
N PHE A 62 -5.46 1.31 -4.82
CA PHE A 62 -5.84 1.11 -3.44
C PHE A 62 -5.38 2.30 -2.60
N LEU A 63 -6.31 3.05 -2.02
CA LEU A 63 -6.04 4.24 -1.22
C LEU A 63 -6.41 3.95 0.23
N SER A 64 -5.45 4.06 1.13
CA SER A 64 -5.69 3.93 2.58
C SER A 64 -5.38 5.23 3.30
N GLU A 65 -6.08 5.51 4.39
CA GLU A 65 -5.78 6.62 5.30
C GLU A 65 -5.74 6.20 6.76
N LEU A 66 -4.77 6.77 7.48
CA LEU A 66 -4.67 6.64 8.93
C LEU A 66 -5.70 7.53 9.63
N MET A 67 -6.48 6.94 10.54
CA MET A 67 -7.48 7.63 11.35
C MET A 67 -6.82 8.32 12.55
N LEU A 68 -6.33 9.55 12.38
CA LEU A 68 -5.49 10.24 13.36
C LEU A 68 -6.16 10.41 14.75
N GLU A 69 -7.48 10.50 14.82
CA GLU A 69 -8.25 10.59 16.07
C GLU A 69 -8.22 9.31 16.92
N LYS A 70 -7.69 8.21 16.37
CA LYS A 70 -7.54 6.92 17.08
C LYS A 70 -6.15 6.75 17.71
N PHE A 71 -5.28 7.74 17.61
CA PHE A 71 -3.89 7.72 18.09
C PHE A 71 -3.63 8.80 19.14
N SER A 72 -2.41 8.80 19.70
CA SER A 72 -2.01 9.81 20.68
C SER A 72 -2.13 11.24 20.15
N PRO A 73 -2.37 12.24 21.03
CA PRO A 73 -2.26 13.65 20.66
C PRO A 73 -0.92 13.98 20.02
N GLU A 74 0.17 13.37 20.48
CA GLU A 74 1.52 13.58 19.97
C GLU A 74 1.67 13.15 18.50
N LEU A 75 1.17 11.96 18.12
CA LEU A 75 1.15 11.49 16.73
C LEU A 75 0.27 12.40 15.86
N ASN A 76 -0.90 12.75 16.38
CA ASN A 76 -1.87 13.58 15.67
C ASN A 76 -1.32 14.98 15.37
N ASP A 77 -0.75 15.64 16.38
CA ASP A 77 -0.17 16.97 16.25
C ASP A 77 1.07 16.96 15.34
N CYS A 78 1.89 15.90 15.38
CA CYS A 78 3.02 15.73 14.47
C CYS A 78 2.57 15.83 13.00
N PHE A 79 1.60 15.02 12.58
CA PHE A 79 1.13 15.04 11.19
C PHE A 79 0.36 16.30 10.82
N LYS A 80 -0.45 16.85 11.73
CA LYS A 80 -1.13 18.13 11.49
C LYS A 80 -0.11 19.25 11.24
N ASN A 81 0.93 19.33 12.06
CA ASN A 81 1.98 20.34 11.90
C ASN A 81 2.73 20.18 10.58
N ILE A 82 3.08 18.94 10.21
CA ILE A 82 3.71 18.64 8.91
C ILE A 82 2.81 19.12 7.77
N VAL A 83 1.57 18.63 7.71
CA VAL A 83 0.64 18.92 6.60
C VAL A 83 0.29 20.41 6.51
N ASN A 84 0.20 21.11 7.65
CA ASN A 84 -0.05 22.57 7.66
C ASN A 84 1.18 23.40 7.23
N SER A 85 2.38 22.81 7.26
CA SER A 85 3.64 23.51 6.94
C SER A 85 4.07 23.36 5.48
N ILE A 86 3.38 22.52 4.70
CA ILE A 86 3.72 22.22 3.31
C ILE A 86 2.55 22.57 2.38
N ASP A 87 2.88 23.01 1.18
CA ASP A 87 1.91 23.11 0.09
C ASP A 87 1.89 21.79 -0.69
N ILE A 88 0.73 21.15 -0.79
CA ILE A 88 0.57 19.82 -1.40
C ILE A 88 -0.41 19.95 -2.55
N SER A 89 0.10 19.82 -3.78
CA SER A 89 -0.77 19.71 -4.95
C SER A 89 -1.44 18.34 -5.00
N GLU A 90 -2.54 18.21 -5.77
CA GLU A 90 -3.20 16.91 -5.97
C GLU A 90 -2.25 15.85 -6.57
N LYS A 91 -1.26 16.28 -7.38
CA LYS A 91 -0.25 15.38 -7.98
C LYS A 91 0.77 14.91 -6.94
N ASP A 92 1.13 15.77 -5.99
CA ASP A 92 2.11 15.45 -4.96
C ASP A 92 1.61 14.34 -4.03
N LEU A 93 0.29 14.17 -3.90
CA LEU A 93 -0.31 13.05 -3.14
C LEU A 93 0.04 11.65 -3.70
N PHE A 94 0.60 11.57 -4.91
CA PHE A 94 1.00 10.30 -5.54
C PHE A 94 2.49 10.20 -5.84
N MET A 95 3.15 11.34 -6.08
CA MET A 95 4.53 11.39 -6.59
C MET A 95 5.40 12.44 -5.88
N GLY A 96 4.87 13.11 -4.86
CA GLY A 96 5.58 14.17 -4.15
C GLY A 96 6.64 13.65 -3.18
N GLY A 97 6.49 12.39 -2.73
CA GLY A 97 7.34 11.80 -1.70
C GLY A 97 7.28 12.62 -0.41
N ARG A 98 8.42 12.74 0.26
CA ARG A 98 8.58 13.53 1.48
C ARG A 98 9.10 14.94 1.15
N SER A 99 8.40 15.95 1.64
CA SER A 99 8.78 17.37 1.53
C SER A 99 9.05 18.06 2.87
N TRP A 100 9.20 17.29 3.95
CA TRP A 100 9.50 17.76 5.31
C TRP A 100 10.78 17.13 5.86
N ASP A 101 11.32 17.77 6.89
CA ASP A 101 12.44 17.24 7.67
C ASP A 101 11.99 16.13 8.63
N ILE A 102 12.90 15.19 8.92
CA ILE A 102 12.64 14.04 9.78
C ILE A 102 13.60 13.99 10.97
N ASP A 103 13.07 13.56 12.11
CA ASP A 103 13.79 13.34 13.36
C ASP A 103 13.67 11.88 13.79
N PHE A 104 14.76 11.31 14.30
CA PHE A 104 14.83 9.89 14.64
C PHE A 104 13.95 9.53 15.83
N GLU A 105 13.89 10.39 16.85
CA GLU A 105 13.07 10.14 18.05
C GLU A 105 11.58 10.28 17.72
N ILE A 106 11.21 11.21 16.84
CA ILE A 106 9.85 11.28 16.30
C ILE A 106 9.52 10.00 15.53
N TYR A 107 10.39 9.57 14.60
CA TYR A 107 10.19 8.34 13.85
C TYR A 107 9.99 7.12 14.75
N LYS A 108 10.81 6.98 15.79
CA LYS A 108 10.70 5.89 16.76
C LYS A 108 9.35 5.89 17.49
N LYS A 109 8.93 7.04 18.02
CA LYS A 109 7.62 7.18 18.69
C LYS A 109 6.46 6.84 17.74
N LEU A 110 6.51 7.33 16.50
CA LEU A 110 5.51 6.98 15.50
C LEU A 110 5.48 5.48 15.24
N SER A 111 6.64 4.82 15.16
CA SER A 111 6.73 3.38 14.91
C SER A 111 6.21 2.52 16.06
N GLU A 112 6.31 3.00 17.30
CA GLU A 112 5.76 2.32 18.49
C GLU A 112 4.22 2.32 18.49
N GLU A 113 3.59 3.35 17.90
CA GLU A 113 2.13 3.44 17.78
C GLU A 113 1.58 2.87 16.47
N SER A 114 2.29 3.08 15.36
CA SER A 114 1.84 2.72 14.02
C SER A 114 3.00 2.66 13.02
N GLU A 115 3.28 1.46 12.51
CA GLU A 115 4.23 1.25 11.42
C GLU A 115 3.77 1.92 10.12
N TYR A 116 2.45 2.08 9.94
CA TYR A 116 1.89 2.85 8.85
C TYR A 116 2.30 4.33 8.96
N ALA A 117 2.17 4.91 10.15
CA ALA A 117 2.52 6.30 10.43
C ALA A 117 4.02 6.53 10.21
N SER A 118 4.87 5.69 10.78
CA SER A 118 6.33 5.86 10.66
C SER A 118 6.81 5.69 9.22
N TRP A 119 6.20 4.79 8.43
CA TRP A 119 6.46 4.67 7.00
C TRP A 119 6.08 5.94 6.25
N LEU A 120 4.86 6.48 6.47
CA LEU A 120 4.41 7.70 5.80
C LEU A 120 5.27 8.90 6.19
N TYR A 121 5.71 8.99 7.45
CA TYR A 121 6.61 10.04 7.93
C TYR A 121 7.96 10.04 7.20
N VAL A 122 8.49 8.85 6.89
CA VAL A 122 9.78 8.69 6.21
C VAL A 122 9.66 8.89 4.71
N TRP A 123 8.66 8.28 4.06
CA TRP A 123 8.60 8.19 2.60
C TRP A 123 7.67 9.23 1.97
N GLY A 124 6.73 9.75 2.75
CA GLY A 124 5.72 10.69 2.30
C GLY A 124 4.77 10.09 1.25
N PHE A 125 4.32 10.93 0.34
CA PHE A 125 3.29 10.57 -0.63
C PHE A 125 3.88 9.94 -1.89
N CYS A 126 4.03 8.62 -1.87
CA CYS A 126 4.51 7.82 -3.00
C CYS A 126 3.80 6.46 -3.06
N PRO A 127 3.94 5.70 -4.16
CA PRO A 127 3.46 4.33 -4.21
C PRO A 127 4.10 3.49 -3.10
N ASN A 128 3.27 2.80 -2.31
CA ASN A 128 3.74 1.89 -1.28
C ASN A 128 4.20 0.55 -1.87
N HIS A 129 3.46 0.04 -2.84
CA HIS A 129 3.82 -1.14 -3.61
C HIS A 129 3.10 -1.13 -4.96
N PHE A 130 3.66 -1.91 -5.87
CA PHE A 130 3.03 -2.35 -7.10
C PHE A 130 2.73 -3.83 -7.01
N THR A 131 1.63 -4.24 -7.64
CA THR A 131 1.18 -5.62 -7.61
C THR A 131 1.16 -6.19 -9.02
N VAL A 132 1.96 -7.23 -9.27
CA VAL A 132 1.96 -7.94 -10.55
C VAL A 132 0.71 -8.81 -10.65
N SER A 133 0.02 -8.74 -11.80
CA SER A 133 -1.13 -9.59 -12.06
C SER A 133 -0.69 -10.95 -12.61
N ILE A 134 -0.79 -12.00 -11.80
CA ILE A 134 -0.48 -13.38 -12.19
C ILE A 134 -1.39 -13.83 -13.33
N ASN A 135 -2.64 -13.33 -13.37
CA ASN A 135 -3.58 -13.61 -14.44
C ASN A 135 -3.07 -13.25 -15.84
N HIS A 136 -2.13 -12.31 -15.94
CA HIS A 136 -1.58 -11.80 -17.20
C HIS A 136 -0.20 -12.37 -17.52
N LEU A 137 0.39 -13.17 -16.63
CA LEU A 137 1.65 -13.83 -16.89
C LEU A 137 1.44 -15.02 -17.83
N SER A 138 2.33 -15.15 -18.79
CA SER A 138 2.39 -16.26 -19.74
C SER A 138 3.18 -17.45 -19.19
N ALA A 139 4.21 -17.17 -18.39
CA ALA A 139 5.12 -18.18 -17.84
C ALA A 139 4.62 -18.85 -16.56
N TYR A 140 3.73 -18.21 -15.81
CA TYR A 140 3.25 -18.67 -14.52
C TYR A 140 1.73 -18.54 -14.45
N GLN A 141 1.07 -19.59 -13.97
CA GLN A 141 -0.39 -19.58 -13.83
C GLN A 141 -0.81 -19.70 -12.36
N ASP A 142 0.11 -20.06 -11.48
CA ASP A 142 -0.16 -20.21 -10.06
C ASP A 142 0.74 -19.32 -9.18
N ILE A 143 0.16 -18.85 -8.07
CA ILE A 143 0.88 -18.00 -7.12
C ILE A 143 2.02 -18.75 -6.43
N THR A 144 1.89 -20.07 -6.25
CA THR A 144 2.95 -20.89 -5.68
C THR A 144 4.16 -21.00 -6.61
N GLU A 145 3.94 -21.10 -7.92
CA GLU A 145 5.03 -21.11 -8.92
C GLU A 145 5.81 -19.78 -8.93
N VAL A 146 5.08 -18.67 -8.82
CA VAL A 146 5.68 -17.32 -8.70
C VAL A 146 6.48 -17.22 -7.41
N ASN A 147 5.91 -17.67 -6.28
CA ASN A 147 6.59 -17.68 -4.98
C ASN A 147 7.88 -18.49 -5.01
N ASP A 148 7.86 -19.68 -5.62
CA ASP A 148 9.04 -20.53 -5.73
C ASP A 148 10.11 -19.90 -6.62
N MET A 149 9.71 -19.27 -7.73
CA MET A 149 10.64 -18.49 -8.57
C MET A 149 11.29 -17.35 -7.77
N LEU A 150 10.51 -16.60 -6.99
CA LEU A 150 11.04 -15.49 -6.17
C LEU A 150 12.06 -16.01 -5.14
N LYS A 151 11.74 -17.10 -4.43
CA LYS A 151 12.65 -17.73 -3.46
C LYS A 151 13.92 -18.26 -4.13
N MET A 152 13.82 -18.89 -5.31
CA MET A 152 14.98 -19.34 -6.09
C MET A 152 15.91 -18.21 -6.50
N ASN A 153 15.37 -16.99 -6.66
CA ASN A 153 16.14 -15.79 -6.97
C ASN A 153 16.57 -14.98 -5.72
N GLY A 154 16.39 -15.54 -4.53
CA GLY A 154 16.89 -14.96 -3.27
C GLY A 154 15.98 -13.92 -2.63
N PHE A 155 14.73 -13.77 -3.09
CA PHE A 155 13.76 -12.91 -2.43
C PHE A 155 13.10 -13.62 -1.24
N THR A 156 12.92 -12.89 -0.14
CA THR A 156 12.19 -13.36 1.04
C THR A 156 10.73 -12.96 0.91
N LEU A 157 9.82 -13.93 1.01
CA LEU A 157 8.38 -13.67 1.02
C LEU A 157 7.89 -13.27 2.43
N ASN A 158 6.87 -12.42 2.49
CA ASN A 158 6.13 -12.20 3.72
C ASN A 158 5.37 -13.48 4.10
N SER A 159 5.70 -14.05 5.26
CA SER A 159 5.10 -15.29 5.78
C SER A 159 4.01 -15.06 6.84
N SER A 160 3.69 -13.82 7.20
CA SER A 160 2.66 -13.53 8.21
C SER A 160 1.28 -13.97 7.69
N GLY A 161 0.63 -14.92 8.39
CA GLY A 161 -0.61 -15.53 7.90
C GLY A 161 -0.44 -16.55 6.77
N GLY A 162 0.80 -16.99 6.48
CA GLY A 162 1.15 -17.86 5.34
C GLY A 162 1.80 -17.08 4.19
N GLU A 163 2.52 -17.74 3.28
CA GLU A 163 3.13 -17.06 2.10
C GLU A 163 2.07 -16.58 1.10
N VAL A 164 0.98 -17.35 0.98
CA VAL A 164 -0.21 -17.01 0.18
C VAL A 164 -1.33 -16.62 1.13
N LYS A 165 -1.92 -15.45 0.89
CA LYS A 165 -3.07 -14.90 1.61
C LYS A 165 -4.28 -14.94 0.71
N GLY A 166 -5.41 -15.30 1.28
CA GLY A 166 -6.63 -15.52 0.52
C GLY A 166 -6.71 -16.93 -0.05
N THR A 167 -7.84 -17.26 -0.66
CA THR A 167 -8.04 -18.53 -1.36
C THR A 167 -8.81 -18.32 -2.66
N GLN A 168 -8.89 -19.36 -3.48
CA GLN A 168 -9.75 -19.39 -4.65
C GLN A 168 -11.23 -19.14 -4.30
N GLU A 169 -11.74 -19.64 -3.17
CA GLU A 169 -13.12 -19.40 -2.72
C GLU A 169 -13.37 -17.95 -2.35
N GLU A 170 -12.35 -17.26 -1.83
CA GLU A 170 -12.36 -15.82 -1.57
C GLU A 170 -12.10 -14.99 -2.85
N LEU A 171 -11.92 -15.68 -3.99
CA LEU A 171 -11.71 -15.16 -5.33
C LEU A 171 -10.42 -14.36 -5.53
N LEU A 172 -9.52 -14.38 -4.55
CA LEU A 172 -8.28 -13.61 -4.55
C LEU A 172 -7.21 -14.34 -3.75
N GLU A 173 -6.06 -14.55 -4.37
CA GLU A 173 -4.83 -14.98 -3.71
C GLU A 173 -3.75 -13.92 -3.90
N GLN A 174 -3.00 -13.65 -2.84
CA GLN A 174 -1.96 -12.63 -2.80
C GLN A 174 -0.71 -13.12 -2.07
N SER A 175 0.46 -12.70 -2.55
CA SER A 175 1.74 -12.88 -1.88
C SER A 175 2.58 -11.62 -2.09
N SER A 176 3.55 -11.38 -1.22
CA SER A 176 4.47 -10.26 -1.37
C SER A 176 5.86 -10.65 -0.92
N ILE A 177 6.85 -10.00 -1.50
CA ILE A 177 8.19 -10.00 -0.93
C ILE A 177 8.21 -9.08 0.30
N MET A 178 9.15 -9.33 1.22
CA MET A 178 9.47 -8.38 2.28
C MET A 178 9.99 -7.07 1.65
N ALA A 179 9.65 -5.94 2.24
CA ALA A 179 10.10 -4.65 1.74
C ALA A 179 11.62 -4.54 1.77
N ASP A 180 12.17 -3.93 0.72
CA ASP A 180 13.59 -3.59 0.69
C ASP A 180 13.92 -2.63 1.83
N LYS A 181 15.09 -2.79 2.42
CA LYS A 181 15.57 -1.92 3.49
C LYS A 181 16.50 -0.86 2.92
N MET A 182 16.25 0.41 3.27
CA MET A 182 17.04 1.55 2.81
C MET A 182 17.59 2.31 4.00
N ASN A 183 18.81 2.84 3.85
CA ASN A 183 19.37 3.74 4.86
C ASN A 183 18.77 5.14 4.70
N VAL A 184 18.17 5.63 5.79
CA VAL A 184 17.56 6.96 5.85
C VAL A 184 18.31 7.81 6.87
N LYS A 185 18.62 9.04 6.46
CA LYS A 185 19.26 10.03 7.33
C LYS A 185 18.22 10.86 8.07
N PHE A 186 18.34 10.88 9.39
CA PHE A 186 17.59 11.70 10.36
C PHE A 186 18.54 12.77 10.90
N GLY A 187 18.87 13.76 10.07
CA GLY A 187 19.93 14.72 10.36
C GLY A 187 21.30 14.06 10.45
N ALA A 188 21.89 14.02 11.66
CA ALA A 188 23.19 13.39 11.92
C ALA A 188 23.11 11.88 12.18
N TYR A 189 21.90 11.34 12.38
CA TYR A 189 21.67 9.91 12.58
C TYR A 189 21.30 9.22 11.28
N GLU A 190 21.62 7.94 11.16
CA GLU A 190 21.26 7.09 10.01
C GLU A 190 20.65 5.80 10.55
N GLU A 191 19.52 5.40 10.00
CA GLU A 191 18.82 4.17 10.39
C GLU A 191 18.36 3.44 9.13
N THR A 192 18.48 2.12 9.14
CA THR A 192 17.96 1.25 8.09
C THR A 192 16.46 1.01 8.31
N VAL A 193 15.62 1.46 7.38
CA VAL A 193 14.16 1.39 7.49
C VAL A 193 13.53 0.66 6.30
N PRO A 194 12.41 -0.07 6.50
CA PRO A 194 11.67 -0.68 5.40
C PRO A 194 11.13 0.37 4.43
N SER A 195 11.29 0.12 3.13
CA SER A 195 10.83 0.96 2.03
C SER A 195 9.56 0.38 1.39
N CYS A 196 9.58 0.07 0.10
CA CYS A 196 8.47 -0.50 -0.65
C CYS A 196 8.69 -2.01 -0.85
N TYR A 197 7.62 -2.72 -1.23
CA TYR A 197 7.67 -4.12 -1.63
C TYR A 197 7.00 -4.31 -2.98
N TYR A 198 7.20 -5.50 -3.56
CA TYR A 198 6.40 -6.00 -4.67
C TYR A 198 5.40 -7.02 -4.17
N GLU A 199 4.19 -6.95 -4.70
CA GLU A 199 3.13 -7.91 -4.47
C GLU A 199 2.78 -8.65 -5.76
N PHE A 200 2.16 -9.81 -5.63
CA PHE A 200 1.68 -10.66 -6.70
C PHE A 200 0.26 -11.09 -6.36
N ALA A 201 -0.67 -10.92 -7.30
CA ALA A 201 -2.08 -11.23 -7.10
C ALA A 201 -2.64 -12.10 -8.22
N LYS A 202 -3.41 -13.12 -7.82
CA LYS A 202 -4.21 -13.97 -8.71
C LYS A 202 -5.67 -13.80 -8.34
N ARG A 203 -6.46 -13.33 -9.30
CA ARG A 203 -7.90 -13.14 -9.17
C ARG A 203 -8.66 -14.25 -9.87
N TYR A 204 -9.78 -14.65 -9.29
CA TYR A 204 -10.65 -15.68 -9.83
C TYR A 204 -11.98 -15.09 -10.31
N PRO A 205 -12.65 -15.73 -11.28
CA PRO A 205 -13.99 -15.34 -11.69
C PRO A 205 -15.00 -15.64 -10.58
N ASP A 206 -15.94 -14.72 -10.36
CA ASP A 206 -17.11 -14.94 -9.51
C ASP A 206 -18.12 -15.92 -10.17
N SER A 207 -19.26 -16.13 -9.49
CA SER A 207 -20.32 -17.02 -9.98
C SER A 207 -20.96 -16.57 -11.31
N SER A 208 -20.76 -15.32 -11.72
CA SER A 208 -21.19 -14.81 -13.03
C SER A 208 -20.14 -14.99 -14.13
N GLY A 209 -18.94 -15.48 -13.78
CA GLY A 209 -17.81 -15.62 -14.68
C GLY A 209 -16.96 -14.35 -14.82
N LYS A 210 -17.27 -13.29 -14.07
CA LYS A 210 -16.52 -12.03 -14.10
C LYS A 210 -15.39 -12.07 -13.07
N THR A 211 -14.18 -11.67 -13.45
CA THR A 211 -13.05 -11.58 -12.51
C THR A 211 -13.38 -10.67 -11.33
N TYR A 212 -13.17 -11.18 -10.11
CA TYR A 212 -13.36 -10.42 -8.87
C TYR A 212 -12.43 -9.21 -8.80
N GLN A 213 -12.99 -8.02 -8.58
CA GLN A 213 -12.23 -6.76 -8.60
C GLN A 213 -11.89 -6.21 -7.21
N GLY A 214 -12.55 -6.69 -6.16
CA GLY A 214 -12.38 -6.16 -4.80
C GLY A 214 -11.12 -6.65 -4.09
N PHE A 215 -11.04 -6.34 -2.81
CA PHE A 215 -9.99 -6.74 -1.89
C PHE A 215 -10.59 -7.46 -0.69
N VAL A 216 -9.84 -8.43 -0.16
CA VAL A 216 -10.22 -9.17 1.05
C VAL A 216 -9.50 -8.55 2.23
N THR A 217 -10.25 -7.98 3.19
CA THR A 217 -9.67 -7.22 4.31
C THR A 217 -8.74 -8.05 5.21
N THR A 218 -9.05 -9.33 5.42
CA THR A 218 -8.21 -10.26 6.19
C THR A 218 -6.87 -10.50 5.52
N SER A 219 -6.85 -10.66 4.20
CA SER A 219 -5.63 -10.79 3.40
C SER A 219 -4.82 -9.49 3.40
N ALA A 220 -5.48 -8.36 3.13
CA ALA A 220 -4.83 -7.05 3.09
C ALA A 220 -4.21 -6.65 4.45
N ASP A 221 -4.86 -6.99 5.57
CA ASP A 221 -4.33 -6.74 6.91
C ASP A 221 -2.95 -7.38 7.12
N LYS A 222 -2.75 -8.60 6.59
CA LYS A 222 -1.48 -9.32 6.67
C LYS A 222 -0.43 -8.81 5.69
N ILE A 223 -0.84 -8.26 4.55
CA ILE A 223 0.08 -7.70 3.57
C ILE A 223 0.66 -6.36 4.03
N PHE A 224 -0.08 -5.56 4.82
CA PHE A 224 0.50 -4.37 5.46
C PHE A 224 1.74 -4.68 6.32
N GLU A 225 1.89 -5.91 6.80
CA GLU A 225 3.05 -6.33 7.60
C GLU A 225 4.32 -6.51 6.74
N SER A 226 4.26 -6.41 5.40
CA SER A 226 5.45 -6.47 4.53
C SER A 226 6.41 -5.29 4.71
N THR A 227 5.94 -4.18 5.28
CA THR A 227 6.77 -3.03 5.69
C THR A 227 7.20 -3.08 7.15
N ASN A 228 6.90 -4.17 7.86
CA ASN A 228 7.22 -4.23 9.28
C ASN A 228 8.72 -4.48 9.51
N LYS A 229 9.26 -3.93 10.61
CA LYS A 229 10.71 -3.98 10.91
C LYS A 229 11.26 -5.39 11.11
#